data_AF-A0A7S4I6X4-F1
#
_entry.id   AF-A0A7S4I6X4-F1
#
_cell.length_a   1.000
_cell.length_b   1.000
_cell.length_c   1.000
_cell.angle_alpha   90.00
_cell.angle_beta   90.00
_cell.angle_gamma   90.00
#
_symmetry.space_group_name_H-M   'P 1'
#
loop_
_entity.id
_entity.type
_entity.pdbx_description
1 polymer ?
#
loop_
_entity_poly.entity_id
_entity_poly.type
_entity_poly.pdbx_seq_one_letter_code
_entity_poly.pdbx_strand_id
1 'polypeptide(L)'
;TTSSGVYFVLVIEGEEYCVVNSALMFLKMLSEYLQCVYEIPSLSYDMLNRITEILKLWTSRACQLVLGAGAMAMANLKSITATNLALSSRCLKLFAKIIPQIKENLSELFPAEKQPLLNNLDRVTHDYVQHYQEIIEKLKFIVKQRIDACCRNLGESEIWGTYDEKPSPYIVKATGAAVSLHKVLFRLYPETELQNVFNEIFALYNSTLVEYFSSLRLNKNGKKRLYNDINYVIDNLSKLKGTSEQAASLSVLK
;
A
#
# COMPACT_ATOMS: atom_id res chain seq x y z
N THR A 1 -3.10 -18.81 -14.48
CA THR A 1 -3.84 -18.21 -13.34
C THR A 1 -3.92 -19.21 -12.20
N THR A 2 -3.08 -19.07 -11.19
CA THR A 2 -3.17 -19.85 -9.96
C THR A 2 -4.23 -19.19 -9.06
N SER A 3 -5.39 -19.86 -8.90
CA SER A 3 -6.50 -19.35 -8.09
C SER A 3 -6.30 -19.72 -6.63
N SER A 4 -5.92 -18.75 -5.81
CA SER A 4 -6.01 -18.82 -4.35
C SER A 4 -7.21 -18.02 -3.86
N GLY A 5 -8.42 -18.33 -4.35
CA GLY A 5 -9.75 -17.98 -3.79
C GLY A 5 -10.14 -16.52 -3.51
N VAL A 6 -9.20 -15.57 -3.46
CA VAL A 6 -9.38 -14.20 -2.96
C VAL A 6 -8.85 -13.16 -3.96
N TYR A 7 -7.89 -13.54 -4.80
CA TYR A 7 -7.31 -12.69 -5.84
C TYR A 7 -6.79 -13.56 -7.01
N PHE A 8 -6.51 -12.89 -8.12
CA PHE A 8 -5.92 -13.44 -9.33
C PHE A 8 -4.55 -12.81 -9.56
N VAL A 9 -3.66 -13.50 -10.24
CA VAL A 9 -2.35 -12.95 -10.64
C VAL A 9 -2.36 -12.73 -12.15
N LEU A 10 -2.15 -11.49 -12.56
CA LEU A 10 -1.87 -11.09 -13.95
C LEU A 10 -0.39 -10.80 -14.11
N VAL A 11 0.15 -11.04 -15.30
CA VAL A 11 1.55 -10.72 -15.61
C VAL A 11 1.57 -9.75 -16.78
N ILE A 12 2.19 -8.58 -16.59
CA ILE A 12 2.36 -7.56 -17.63
C ILE A 12 3.85 -7.25 -17.74
N GLU A 13 4.43 -7.49 -18.93
CA GLU A 13 5.86 -7.24 -19.18
C GLU A 13 6.79 -7.90 -18.14
N GLY A 14 6.42 -9.08 -17.65
CA GLY A 14 7.19 -9.82 -16.64
C GLY A 14 6.92 -9.41 -15.18
N GLU A 15 6.11 -8.38 -14.93
CA GLU A 15 5.71 -7.98 -13.58
C GLU A 15 4.37 -8.61 -13.17
N GLU A 16 4.31 -9.16 -11.96
CA GLU A 16 3.11 -9.82 -11.42
C GLU A 16 2.20 -8.84 -10.66
N TYR A 17 0.90 -8.85 -10.94
CA TYR A 17 -0.13 -8.02 -10.32
C TYR A 17 -1.21 -8.89 -9.67
N CYS A 18 -1.29 -8.86 -8.33
CA CYS A 18 -2.35 -9.51 -7.57
C CYS A 18 -3.62 -8.64 -7.58
N VAL A 19 -4.67 -9.07 -8.27
CA VAL A 19 -5.87 -8.27 -8.56
C VAL A 19 -7.16 -8.98 -8.14
N VAL A 20 -8.20 -8.21 -7.85
CA VAL A 20 -9.52 -8.76 -7.49
C VAL A 20 -10.42 -8.93 -8.72
N ASN A 21 -11.49 -9.71 -8.58
CA ASN A 21 -12.42 -9.99 -9.69
C ASN A 21 -13.01 -8.71 -10.32
N SER A 22 -13.30 -7.69 -9.52
CA SER A 22 -13.84 -6.42 -10.05
C SER A 22 -12.85 -5.69 -10.97
N ALA A 23 -11.53 -5.85 -10.75
CA ALA A 23 -10.52 -5.34 -11.66
C ALA A 23 -10.48 -6.14 -12.97
N LEU A 24 -10.65 -7.47 -12.92
CA LEU A 24 -10.75 -8.31 -14.13
C LEU A 24 -11.98 -7.97 -14.96
N MET A 25 -13.13 -7.78 -14.32
CA MET A 25 -14.35 -7.35 -15.01
C MET A 25 -14.17 -5.98 -15.65
N PHE A 26 -13.48 -5.05 -14.96
CA PHE A 26 -13.20 -3.74 -15.50
C PHE A 26 -12.21 -3.79 -16.68
N LEU A 27 -11.17 -4.62 -16.60
CA LEU A 27 -10.27 -4.89 -17.74
C LEU A 27 -11.02 -5.43 -18.95
N LYS A 28 -11.95 -6.37 -18.74
CA LYS A 28 -12.78 -6.91 -19.82
C LYS A 28 -13.62 -5.82 -20.47
N MET A 29 -14.33 -5.03 -19.66
CA MET A 29 -15.11 -3.89 -20.14
C MET A 29 -14.22 -2.93 -20.95
N LEU A 30 -13.05 -2.56 -20.42
CA LEU A 30 -12.10 -1.69 -21.11
C LEU A 30 -11.65 -2.26 -22.46
N SER A 31 -11.40 -3.58 -22.54
CA SER A 31 -11.04 -4.26 -23.78
C SER A 31 -12.16 -4.21 -24.83
N GLU A 32 -13.43 -4.34 -24.41
CA GLU A 32 -14.59 -4.23 -25.29
C GLU A 32 -14.73 -2.81 -25.85
N TYR A 33 -14.52 -1.78 -25.04
CA TYR A 33 -14.49 -0.39 -25.52
C TYR A 33 -13.35 -0.13 -26.50
N LEU A 34 -12.16 -0.69 -26.24
CA LEU A 34 -11.02 -0.57 -27.15
C LEU A 34 -11.30 -1.27 -28.48
N GLN A 35 -11.88 -2.46 -28.45
CA GLN A 35 -12.28 -3.19 -29.66
C GLN A 35 -13.24 -2.36 -30.53
N CYS A 36 -14.22 -1.66 -29.93
CA CYS A 36 -15.10 -0.75 -30.65
C CYS A 36 -14.34 0.38 -31.38
N VAL A 37 -13.22 0.87 -30.83
CA VAL A 37 -12.38 1.89 -31.51
C VAL A 37 -11.78 1.34 -32.80
N TYR A 38 -11.33 0.08 -32.79
CA TYR A 38 -10.72 -0.56 -33.95
C TYR A 38 -11.75 -1.00 -34.99
N GLU A 39 -12.89 -1.54 -34.55
CA GLU A 39 -13.91 -2.10 -35.43
C GLU A 39 -14.88 -1.06 -36.00
N ILE A 40 -15.08 0.06 -35.29
CA ILE A 40 -16.02 1.11 -35.68
C ILE A 40 -15.33 2.48 -35.67
N PRO A 41 -14.49 2.81 -36.68
CA PRO A 41 -13.69 4.04 -36.70
C PRO A 41 -14.50 5.33 -36.60
N SER A 42 -15.77 5.32 -37.00
CA SER A 42 -16.67 6.47 -36.87
C SER A 42 -17.00 6.82 -35.41
N LEU A 43 -16.84 5.88 -34.48
CA LEU A 43 -17.08 6.05 -33.05
C LEU A 43 -15.80 6.27 -32.23
N SER A 44 -14.62 6.29 -32.84
CA SER A 44 -13.34 6.32 -32.10
C SER A 44 -13.24 7.46 -31.09
N TYR A 45 -13.75 8.65 -31.43
CA TYR A 45 -13.75 9.81 -30.54
C TYR A 45 -14.68 9.61 -29.35
N ASP A 46 -15.90 9.13 -29.58
CA ASP A 46 -16.86 8.86 -28.52
C ASP A 46 -16.34 7.75 -27.61
N MET A 47 -15.75 6.69 -28.18
CA MET A 47 -15.16 5.59 -27.43
C MET A 47 -13.96 6.05 -26.60
N LEU A 48 -13.07 6.90 -27.11
CA LEU A 48 -11.98 7.49 -26.33
C LEU A 48 -12.50 8.28 -25.11
N ASN A 49 -13.56 9.08 -25.32
CA ASN A 49 -14.19 9.81 -24.23
C ASN A 49 -14.79 8.85 -23.18
N ARG A 50 -15.50 7.80 -23.61
CA ARG A 50 -16.06 6.79 -22.72
C ARG A 50 -14.99 6.03 -21.95
N ILE A 51 -13.91 5.60 -22.61
CA ILE A 51 -12.74 4.96 -21.98
C ILE A 51 -12.19 5.87 -20.87
N THR A 52 -11.99 7.15 -21.18
CA THR A 52 -11.49 8.13 -20.21
C THR A 52 -12.45 8.29 -19.01
N GLU A 53 -13.76 8.37 -19.26
CA GLU A 53 -14.79 8.49 -18.23
C GLU A 53 -14.86 7.26 -17.33
N ILE A 54 -14.88 6.05 -17.89
CA ILE A 54 -14.96 4.82 -17.10
C ILE A 54 -13.68 4.60 -16.27
N LEU A 55 -12.50 4.98 -16.78
CA LEU A 55 -11.25 4.92 -16.03
C LEU A 55 -11.28 5.86 -14.82
N LYS A 56 -11.78 7.09 -14.99
CA LYS A 56 -11.97 8.05 -13.88
C LYS A 56 -12.99 7.54 -12.87
N LEU A 57 -14.12 7.00 -13.35
CA LEU A 57 -15.18 6.48 -12.50
C LEU A 57 -14.69 5.31 -11.66
N TRP A 58 -13.93 4.39 -12.24
CA TRP A 58 -13.39 3.23 -11.52
C TRP A 58 -12.48 3.66 -10.37
N THR A 59 -11.52 4.56 -10.61
CA THR A 59 -10.59 5.06 -9.57
C THR A 59 -11.32 5.83 -8.49
N SER A 60 -12.24 6.72 -8.88
CA SER A 60 -13.07 7.47 -7.92
C SER A 60 -13.86 6.51 -7.02
N ARG A 61 -14.47 5.47 -7.61
CA ARG A 61 -15.24 4.49 -6.85
C ARG A 61 -14.37 3.62 -5.95
N ALA A 62 -13.20 3.19 -6.42
CA ALA A 62 -12.22 2.48 -5.61
C ALA A 62 -11.78 3.32 -4.40
N CYS A 63 -11.50 4.61 -4.60
CA CYS A 63 -11.12 5.54 -3.54
C CYS A 63 -12.23 5.66 -2.47
N GLN A 64 -13.47 5.92 -2.90
CA GLN A 64 -14.61 6.01 -1.98
C GLN A 64 -14.80 4.74 -1.15
N LEU A 65 -14.66 3.57 -1.77
CA LEU A 65 -14.86 2.29 -1.10
C LEU A 65 -13.75 1.97 -0.09
N VAL A 66 -12.50 2.26 -0.45
CA VAL A 66 -11.30 1.81 0.26
C VAL A 66 -10.81 2.90 1.22
N LEU A 67 -10.48 4.09 0.71
CA LEU A 67 -9.98 5.20 1.53
C LEU A 67 -11.12 5.93 2.24
N GLY A 68 -12.24 6.15 1.54
CA GLY A 68 -13.45 6.77 2.10
C GLY A 68 -14.25 5.87 3.03
N ALA A 69 -13.77 4.65 3.30
CA ALA A 69 -14.45 3.62 4.10
C ALA A 69 -15.89 3.31 3.64
N GLY A 70 -16.27 3.65 2.40
CA GLY A 70 -17.61 3.43 1.87
C GLY A 70 -17.99 1.95 1.83
N ALA A 71 -17.02 1.04 1.73
CA ALA A 71 -17.28 -0.40 1.79
C ALA A 71 -17.78 -0.85 3.17
N MET A 72 -17.49 -0.12 4.26
CA MET A 72 -18.06 -0.43 5.58
C MET A 72 -19.57 -0.20 5.60
N ALA A 73 -20.04 0.89 4.98
CA ALA A 73 -21.46 1.21 4.88
C ALA A 73 -22.20 0.34 3.84
N MET A 74 -21.58 0.05 2.69
CA MET A 74 -22.24 -0.62 1.57
C MET A 74 -22.11 -2.15 1.57
N ALA A 75 -21.02 -2.69 2.12
CA ALA A 75 -20.76 -4.14 2.18
C ALA A 75 -20.80 -4.69 3.61
N ASN A 76 -21.29 -3.90 4.58
CA ASN A 76 -21.44 -4.26 5.99
C ASN A 76 -20.13 -4.81 6.62
N LEU A 77 -18.99 -4.30 6.17
CA LEU A 77 -17.68 -4.69 6.68
C LEU A 77 -17.37 -3.96 7.99
N LYS A 78 -16.89 -4.70 8.99
CA LYS A 78 -16.48 -4.11 10.29
C LYS A 78 -15.26 -3.18 10.17
N SER A 79 -14.41 -3.37 9.17
CA SER A 79 -13.21 -2.56 8.95
C SER A 79 -12.64 -2.76 7.55
N ILE A 80 -11.97 -1.73 7.01
CA ILE A 80 -11.07 -1.88 5.86
C ILE A 80 -9.75 -2.51 6.36
N THR A 81 -9.41 -3.68 5.84
CA THR A 81 -8.22 -4.44 6.28
C THR A 81 -6.96 -4.03 5.49
N ALA A 82 -5.78 -4.38 6.00
CA ALA A 82 -4.53 -4.24 5.25
C ALA A 82 -4.55 -5.02 3.92
N THR A 83 -5.24 -6.17 3.86
CA THR A 83 -5.43 -6.94 2.63
C THR A 83 -6.27 -6.18 1.61
N ASN A 84 -7.34 -5.50 2.06
CA ASN A 84 -8.17 -4.68 1.16
C ASN A 84 -7.35 -3.54 0.56
N LEU A 85 -6.56 -2.84 1.39
CA LEU A 85 -5.68 -1.76 0.95
C LEU A 85 -4.63 -2.28 -0.04
N ALA A 86 -3.95 -3.38 0.30
CA ALA A 86 -2.92 -3.98 -0.52
C ALA A 86 -3.46 -4.46 -1.89
N LEU A 87 -4.61 -5.13 -1.94
CA LEU A 87 -5.19 -5.56 -3.22
C LEU A 87 -5.64 -4.35 -4.06
N SER A 88 -6.16 -3.31 -3.42
CA SER A 88 -6.59 -2.09 -4.11
C SER A 88 -5.41 -1.34 -4.73
N SER A 89 -4.30 -1.20 -4.00
CA SER A 89 -3.07 -0.59 -4.53
C SER A 89 -2.48 -1.40 -5.69
N ARG A 90 -2.48 -2.74 -5.62
CA ARG A 90 -2.06 -3.59 -6.74
C ARG A 90 -2.94 -3.39 -7.99
N CYS A 91 -4.25 -3.25 -7.82
CA CYS A 91 -5.16 -2.93 -8.93
C CYS A 91 -4.90 -1.53 -9.51
N LEU A 92 -4.64 -0.53 -8.67
CA LEU A 92 -4.29 0.82 -9.14
C LEU A 92 -3.00 0.82 -9.95
N LYS A 93 -1.96 0.11 -9.46
CA LYS A 93 -0.70 -0.04 -10.21
C LYS A 93 -0.87 -0.73 -11.55
N LEU A 94 -1.69 -1.78 -11.60
CA LEU A 94 -2.03 -2.47 -12.84
C LEU A 94 -2.59 -1.48 -13.88
N PHE A 95 -3.61 -0.70 -13.51
CA PHE A 95 -4.21 0.25 -14.44
C PHE A 95 -3.27 1.42 -14.77
N ALA A 96 -2.49 1.91 -13.81
CA ALA A 96 -1.45 2.91 -14.08
C ALA A 96 -0.39 2.41 -15.08
N LYS A 97 -0.14 1.10 -15.15
CA LYS A 97 0.74 0.47 -16.15
C LYS A 97 0.07 0.35 -17.53
N ILE A 98 -1.22 0.00 -17.57
CA ILE A 98 -1.95 -0.27 -18.82
C ILE A 98 -2.39 1.02 -19.53
N ILE A 99 -2.81 2.06 -18.81
CA ILE A 99 -3.36 3.28 -19.42
C ILE A 99 -2.36 3.95 -20.41
N PRO A 100 -1.06 4.06 -20.11
CA PRO A 100 -0.07 4.55 -21.07
C PRO A 100 0.03 3.69 -22.34
N GLN A 101 -0.02 2.36 -22.20
CA GLN A 101 -0.01 1.45 -23.36
C GLN A 101 -1.27 1.61 -24.22
N ILE A 102 -2.43 1.82 -23.59
CA ILE A 102 -3.66 2.15 -24.31
C ILE A 102 -3.47 3.45 -25.09
N LYS A 103 -2.92 4.49 -24.46
CA LYS A 103 -2.65 5.76 -25.13
C LYS A 103 -1.75 5.58 -26.35
N GLU A 104 -0.65 4.82 -26.21
CA GLU A 104 0.29 4.55 -27.30
C GLU A 104 -0.42 3.85 -28.47
N ASN A 105 -1.13 2.76 -28.20
CA ASN A 105 -1.88 2.00 -29.22
C ASN A 105 -2.97 2.82 -29.91
N LEU A 106 -3.61 3.74 -29.19
CA LEU A 106 -4.61 4.63 -29.76
C LEU A 106 -3.96 5.75 -30.58
N SER A 107 -2.75 6.21 -30.23
CA SER A 107 -2.06 7.31 -30.91
C SER A 107 -1.87 7.04 -32.40
N GLU A 108 -1.72 5.78 -32.80
CA GLU A 108 -1.61 5.38 -34.21
C GLU A 108 -2.92 5.56 -35.01
N LEU A 109 -4.06 5.62 -34.32
CA LEU A 109 -5.40 5.69 -34.94
C LEU A 109 -5.93 7.12 -35.09
N PHE A 110 -5.38 8.08 -34.34
CA PHE A 110 -5.86 9.45 -34.33
C PHE A 110 -4.97 10.39 -35.17
N PRO A 111 -5.55 11.30 -35.97
CA PRO A 111 -4.79 12.29 -36.72
C PRO A 111 -4.09 13.27 -35.76
N ALA A 112 -3.00 13.91 -36.23
CA ALA A 112 -2.14 14.80 -35.43
C ALA A 112 -2.93 15.89 -34.67
N GLU A 113 -3.95 16.46 -35.30
CA GLU A 113 -4.82 17.49 -34.73
C GLU A 113 -5.61 17.03 -33.48
N LYS A 114 -5.81 15.72 -33.35
CA LYS A 114 -6.63 15.10 -32.30
C LYS A 114 -5.79 14.38 -31.24
N GLN A 115 -4.48 14.24 -31.46
CA GLN A 115 -3.52 13.73 -30.47
C GLN A 115 -3.64 14.41 -29.09
N PRO A 116 -3.90 15.74 -28.97
CA PRO A 116 -4.07 16.37 -27.65
C PRO A 116 -5.22 15.80 -26.81
N LEU A 117 -6.22 15.15 -27.41
CA LEU A 117 -7.32 14.50 -26.68
C LEU A 117 -6.84 13.32 -25.85
N LEU A 118 -5.80 12.62 -26.33
CA LEU A 118 -5.19 11.47 -25.66
C LEU A 118 -4.45 11.89 -24.38
N ASN A 119 -4.08 13.17 -24.23
CA ASN A 119 -3.45 13.68 -23.01
C ASN A 119 -4.37 13.58 -21.78
N ASN A 120 -5.68 13.39 -21.97
CA ASN A 120 -6.57 13.07 -20.87
C ASN A 120 -6.21 11.73 -20.21
N LEU A 121 -5.67 10.76 -20.96
CA LEU A 121 -5.21 9.48 -20.40
C LEU A 121 -3.95 9.66 -19.54
N ASP A 122 -3.10 10.65 -19.82
CA ASP A 122 -1.96 10.97 -18.95
C ASP A 122 -2.44 11.50 -17.59
N ARG A 123 -3.44 12.39 -17.61
CA ARG A 123 -4.06 12.92 -16.39
C ARG A 123 -4.68 11.80 -15.57
N VAL A 124 -5.41 10.90 -16.23
CA VAL A 124 -5.97 9.72 -15.56
C VAL A 124 -4.86 8.84 -14.99
N THR A 125 -3.78 8.58 -15.74
CA THR A 125 -2.63 7.80 -15.22
C THR A 125 -2.05 8.45 -13.97
N HIS A 126 -1.89 9.78 -13.96
CA HIS A 126 -1.44 10.52 -12.79
C HIS A 126 -2.38 10.33 -11.59
N ASP A 127 -3.70 10.41 -11.80
CA ASP A 127 -4.69 10.19 -10.72
C ASP A 127 -4.59 8.79 -10.11
N TYR A 128 -4.36 7.75 -10.93
CA TYR A 128 -4.14 6.38 -10.46
C TYR A 128 -2.85 6.26 -9.62
N VAL A 129 -1.76 6.91 -10.05
CA VAL A 129 -0.49 6.92 -9.30
C VAL A 129 -0.64 7.67 -7.98
N GLN A 130 -1.30 8.83 -7.99
CA GLN A 130 -1.57 9.60 -6.77
C GLN A 130 -2.40 8.77 -5.78
N HIS A 131 -3.48 8.15 -6.25
CA HIS A 131 -4.33 7.33 -5.39
C HIS A 131 -3.58 6.10 -4.85
N TYR A 132 -2.68 5.50 -5.62
CA TYR A 132 -1.78 4.47 -5.10
C TYR A 132 -0.96 4.99 -3.92
N GLN A 133 -0.37 6.20 -4.03
CA GLN A 133 0.41 6.79 -2.94
C GLN A 133 -0.44 7.07 -1.70
N GLU A 134 -1.68 7.54 -1.86
CA GLU A 134 -2.62 7.75 -0.75
C GLU A 134 -2.90 6.44 0.02
N ILE A 135 -2.97 5.29 -0.67
CA ILE A 135 -3.10 3.99 -0.02
C ILE A 135 -1.83 3.61 0.76
N ILE A 136 -0.63 3.87 0.20
CA ILE A 136 0.63 3.61 0.90
C ILE A 136 0.73 4.50 2.16
N GLU A 137 0.39 5.78 2.07
CA GLU A 137 0.29 6.67 3.23
C GLU A 137 -0.70 6.14 4.28
N LYS A 138 -1.86 5.63 3.85
CA LYS A 138 -2.84 5.05 4.77
C LYS A 138 -2.30 3.82 5.50
N LEU A 139 -1.56 2.95 4.82
CA LEU A 139 -0.91 1.79 5.43
C LEU A 139 0.11 2.21 6.50
N LYS A 140 0.96 3.19 6.18
CA LYS A 140 1.92 3.77 7.13
C LYS A 140 1.22 4.38 8.34
N PHE A 141 0.17 5.17 8.10
CA PHE A 141 -0.62 5.79 9.15
C PHE A 141 -1.25 4.77 10.11
N ILE A 142 -1.78 3.65 9.59
CA ILE A 142 -2.34 2.57 10.43
C ILE A 142 -1.26 1.96 11.34
N VAL A 143 -0.04 1.78 10.83
CA VAL A 143 1.09 1.29 11.64
C VAL A 143 1.47 2.33 12.69
N LYS A 144 1.60 3.61 12.32
CA LYS A 144 1.88 4.71 13.25
C LYS A 144 0.87 4.76 14.39
N GLN A 145 -0.43 4.75 14.07
CA GLN A 145 -1.49 4.79 15.08
C GLN A 145 -1.37 3.65 16.09
N ARG A 146 -0.96 2.45 15.66
CA ARG A 146 -0.73 1.31 16.56
C ARG A 146 0.48 1.53 17.45
N ILE A 147 1.58 2.05 16.92
CA ILE A 147 2.78 2.39 17.71
C ILE A 147 2.42 3.45 18.75
N ASP A 148 1.79 4.55 18.33
CA ASP A 148 1.38 5.64 19.20
C ASP A 148 0.47 5.13 20.33
N ALA A 149 -0.53 4.30 20.01
CA ALA A 149 -1.44 3.72 21.00
C ALA A 149 -0.72 2.82 22.01
N CYS A 150 0.34 2.12 21.61
CA CYS A 150 1.15 1.31 22.54
C CYS A 150 2.07 2.17 23.41
N CYS A 151 2.54 3.31 22.91
CA CYS A 151 3.60 4.09 23.54
C CYS A 151 3.11 5.31 24.34
N ARG A 152 1.86 5.74 24.14
CA ARG A 152 1.35 7.03 24.67
C ARG A 152 1.50 7.23 26.19
N ASN A 153 1.44 6.15 26.98
CA ASN A 153 1.47 6.21 28.44
C ASN A 153 2.76 5.62 29.04
N LEU A 154 3.84 5.52 28.25
CA LEU A 154 5.08 4.91 28.75
C LEU A 154 5.70 5.68 29.91
N GLY A 155 5.60 7.01 29.95
CA GLY A 155 6.19 7.82 31.01
C GLY A 155 5.58 7.58 32.40
N GLU A 156 4.31 7.15 32.45
CA GLU A 156 3.58 6.86 33.70
C GLU A 156 3.65 5.38 34.08
N SER A 157 4.32 4.55 33.27
CA SER A 157 4.30 3.11 33.43
C SER A 157 5.25 2.62 34.52
N GLU A 158 4.76 1.76 35.40
CA GLU A 158 5.57 1.12 36.45
C GLU A 158 6.59 0.09 35.92
N ILE A 159 6.49 -0.30 34.62
CA ILE A 159 7.37 -1.30 34.00
C ILE A 159 8.86 -0.95 34.09
N TRP A 160 9.17 0.34 34.26
CA TRP A 160 10.54 0.86 34.36
C TRP A 160 11.16 0.69 35.75
N GLY A 161 10.36 0.36 36.78
CA GLY A 161 10.84 0.14 38.15
C GLY A 161 11.65 -1.15 38.31
N THR A 162 11.30 -2.18 37.53
CA THR A 162 11.88 -3.52 37.63
C THR A 162 12.54 -3.94 36.32
N TYR A 163 13.62 -4.71 36.45
CA TYR A 163 14.22 -5.38 35.30
C TYR A 163 13.42 -6.65 34.99
N ASP A 164 13.27 -6.94 33.71
CA ASP A 164 12.69 -8.17 33.18
C ASP A 164 13.49 -8.57 31.93
N GLU A 165 13.83 -9.85 31.81
CA GLU A 165 14.50 -10.39 30.63
C GLU A 165 13.56 -10.46 29.42
N LYS A 166 12.25 -10.54 29.66
CA LYS A 166 11.25 -10.61 28.59
C LYS A 166 10.98 -9.22 28.02
N PRO A 167 10.73 -9.11 26.70
CA PRO A 167 10.33 -7.86 26.08
C PRO A 167 9.00 -7.38 26.66
N SER A 168 8.89 -6.07 26.84
CA SER A 168 7.71 -5.42 27.41
C SER A 168 6.47 -5.63 26.52
N PRO A 169 5.27 -5.84 27.08
CA PRO A 169 4.07 -6.10 26.29
C PRO A 169 3.73 -5.01 25.25
N TYR A 170 4.05 -3.75 25.54
CA TYR A 170 3.81 -2.65 24.61
C TYR A 170 4.68 -2.77 23.35
N ILE A 171 5.97 -3.14 23.51
CA ILE A 171 6.88 -3.22 22.37
C ILE A 171 6.56 -4.43 21.50
N VAL A 172 6.17 -5.55 22.10
CA VAL A 172 5.69 -6.74 21.38
C VAL A 172 4.48 -6.38 20.50
N LYS A 173 3.51 -5.63 21.04
CA LYS A 173 2.35 -5.15 20.28
C LYS A 173 2.73 -4.16 19.19
N ALA A 174 3.61 -3.20 19.50
CA ALA A 174 4.08 -2.20 18.55
C ALA A 174 4.83 -2.85 17.38
N THR A 175 5.81 -3.72 17.63
CA THR A 175 6.55 -4.49 16.60
C THR A 175 5.61 -5.39 15.80
N GLY A 176 4.61 -5.99 16.45
CA GLY A 176 3.61 -6.83 15.81
C GLY A 176 2.80 -6.13 14.71
N ALA A 177 2.69 -4.79 14.74
CA ALA A 177 2.01 -4.03 13.69
C ALA A 177 2.73 -4.15 12.33
N ALA A 178 4.04 -3.88 12.27
CA ALA A 178 4.84 -4.07 11.07
C ALA A 178 4.92 -5.53 10.63
N VAL A 179 5.10 -6.47 11.56
CA VAL A 179 5.14 -7.91 11.23
C VAL A 179 3.83 -8.37 10.58
N SER A 180 2.69 -7.89 11.09
CA SER A 180 1.38 -8.22 10.51
C SER A 180 1.19 -7.62 9.13
N LEU A 181 1.62 -6.37 8.93
CA LEU A 181 1.58 -5.72 7.62
C LEU A 181 2.49 -6.46 6.62
N HIS A 182 3.70 -6.84 7.04
CA HIS A 182 4.66 -7.57 6.20
C HIS A 182 4.05 -8.86 5.66
N LYS A 183 3.43 -9.67 6.52
CA LYS A 183 2.75 -10.92 6.12
C LYS A 183 1.70 -10.70 5.03
N VAL A 184 1.03 -9.56 5.03
CA VAL A 184 0.05 -9.22 3.99
C VAL A 184 0.77 -8.81 2.71
N LEU A 185 1.66 -7.83 2.79
CA LEU A 185 2.33 -7.26 1.62
C LEU A 185 3.26 -8.26 0.93
N PHE A 186 4.02 -9.06 1.69
CA PHE A 186 4.94 -10.08 1.16
C PHE A 186 4.24 -11.11 0.26
N ARG A 187 2.93 -11.33 0.44
CA ARG A 187 2.15 -12.26 -0.41
C ARG A 187 1.57 -11.60 -1.67
N LEU A 188 1.49 -10.28 -1.70
CA LEU A 188 0.74 -9.53 -2.71
C LEU A 188 1.60 -8.61 -3.57
N TYR A 189 2.77 -8.23 -3.05
CA TYR A 189 3.66 -7.24 -3.64
C TYR A 189 4.91 -7.94 -4.19
N PRO A 190 5.43 -7.48 -5.35
CA PRO A 190 6.79 -7.77 -5.76
C PRO A 190 7.80 -7.32 -4.72
N GLU A 191 8.96 -7.97 -4.68
CA GLU A 191 9.99 -7.71 -3.66
C GLU A 191 10.43 -6.23 -3.64
N THR A 192 10.67 -5.61 -4.80
CA THR A 192 11.07 -4.20 -4.89
C THR A 192 10.05 -3.24 -4.29
N GLU A 193 8.75 -3.49 -4.49
CA GLU A 193 7.70 -2.65 -3.90
C GLU A 193 7.58 -2.87 -2.39
N LEU A 194 7.70 -4.13 -1.96
CA LEU A 194 7.72 -4.45 -0.53
C LEU A 194 8.87 -3.72 0.17
N GLN A 195 10.06 -3.74 -0.43
CA GLN A 195 11.25 -3.05 0.07
C GLN A 195 11.02 -1.55 0.21
N ASN A 196 10.45 -0.90 -0.80
CA ASN A 196 10.16 0.54 -0.77
C ASN A 196 9.21 0.90 0.39
N VAL A 197 8.10 0.16 0.53
CA VAL A 197 7.16 0.39 1.63
C VAL A 197 7.84 0.14 2.99
N PHE A 198 8.64 -0.90 3.12
CA PHE A 198 9.28 -1.23 4.40
C PHE A 198 10.43 -0.30 4.77
N ASN A 199 11.11 0.30 3.80
CA ASN A 199 12.06 1.37 4.05
C ASN A 199 11.40 2.54 4.80
N GLU A 200 10.23 2.97 4.33
CA GLU A 200 9.47 4.05 4.97
C GLU A 200 8.86 3.63 6.31
N ILE A 201 8.41 2.37 6.43
CA ILE A 201 7.93 1.84 7.72
C ILE A 201 9.06 1.80 8.75
N PHE A 202 10.27 1.38 8.41
CA PHE A 202 11.39 1.38 9.35
C PHE A 202 11.81 2.80 9.76
N ALA A 203 11.82 3.74 8.82
CA ALA A 203 12.03 5.16 9.13
C ALA A 203 10.96 5.72 10.08
N LEU A 204 9.70 5.29 9.93
CA LEU A 204 8.61 5.62 10.84
C LEU A 204 8.82 5.03 12.25
N TYR A 205 9.26 3.78 12.36
CA TYR A 205 9.61 3.17 13.66
C TYR A 205 10.74 3.94 14.34
N ASN A 206 11.80 4.26 13.60
CA ASN A 206 12.93 5.02 14.12
C ASN A 206 12.48 6.36 14.68
N SER A 207 11.83 7.19 13.87
CA SER A 207 11.41 8.52 14.30
C SER A 207 10.44 8.48 15.48
N THR A 208 9.40 7.62 15.40
CA THR A 208 8.36 7.54 16.44
C THR A 208 8.90 6.97 17.76
N LEU A 209 9.68 5.89 17.73
CA LEU A 209 10.18 5.29 18.97
C LEU A 209 11.25 6.16 19.62
N VAL A 210 12.14 6.79 18.84
CA VAL A 210 13.13 7.74 19.37
C VAL A 210 12.44 8.89 20.09
N GLU A 211 11.37 9.44 19.52
CA GLU A 211 10.57 10.50 20.15
C GLU A 211 10.03 10.06 21.52
N TYR A 212 9.37 8.90 21.59
CA TYR A 212 8.85 8.38 22.86
C TYR A 212 9.95 8.07 23.87
N PHE A 213 11.02 7.40 23.45
CA PHE A 213 12.10 6.97 24.36
C PHE A 213 12.90 8.15 24.91
N SER A 214 13.11 9.20 24.11
CA SER A 214 13.82 10.40 24.54
C SER A 214 13.09 11.17 25.65
N SER A 215 11.77 11.00 25.77
CA SER A 215 10.97 11.63 26.82
C SER A 215 11.00 10.89 28.17
N LEU A 216 11.52 9.65 28.21
CA LEU A 216 11.46 8.81 29.40
C LEU A 216 12.54 9.16 30.42
N ARG A 217 12.14 9.23 31.70
CA ARG A 217 13.07 9.36 32.83
C ARG A 217 13.30 8.00 33.48
N LEU A 218 14.35 7.30 33.04
CA LEU A 218 14.60 5.91 33.42
C LEU A 218 15.70 5.74 34.48
N ASN A 219 15.43 4.88 35.46
CA ASN A 219 16.46 4.36 36.38
C ASN A 219 17.32 3.26 35.71
N LYS A 220 18.28 2.68 36.44
CA LYS A 220 19.18 1.64 35.90
C LYS A 220 18.44 0.41 35.36
N ASN A 221 17.37 -0.04 36.03
CA ASN A 221 16.56 -1.16 35.59
C ASN A 221 15.75 -0.81 34.35
N GLY A 222 15.12 0.36 34.34
CA GLY A 222 14.37 0.88 33.20
C GLY A 222 15.24 1.01 31.94
N LYS A 223 16.49 1.48 32.06
CA LYS A 223 17.44 1.53 30.93
C LYS A 223 17.76 0.14 30.38
N LYS A 224 18.02 -0.84 31.25
CA LYS A 224 18.24 -2.23 30.82
C LYS A 224 17.02 -2.83 30.13
N ARG A 225 15.82 -2.55 30.66
CA ARG A 225 14.56 -3.01 30.08
C ARG A 225 14.31 -2.38 28.71
N LEU A 226 14.51 -1.06 28.58
CA LEU A 226 14.39 -0.36 27.29
C LEU A 226 15.39 -0.91 26.26
N TYR A 227 16.61 -1.21 26.67
CA TYR A 227 17.61 -1.84 25.80
C TYR A 227 17.15 -3.23 25.29
N ASN A 228 16.54 -4.05 26.15
CA ASN A 228 15.92 -5.32 25.73
C ASN A 228 14.78 -5.09 24.73
N ASP A 229 13.94 -4.08 24.97
CA ASP A 229 12.82 -3.72 24.09
C ASP A 229 13.30 -3.26 22.70
N ILE A 230 14.36 -2.43 22.65
CA ILE A 230 15.00 -1.99 21.41
C ILE A 230 15.56 -3.18 20.62
N ASN A 231 16.31 -4.07 21.28
CA ASN A 231 16.84 -5.26 20.62
C ASN A 231 15.73 -6.16 20.09
N TYR A 232 14.62 -6.31 20.84
CA TYR A 232 13.46 -7.07 20.37
C TYR A 232 12.89 -6.50 19.06
N VAL A 233 12.78 -5.17 18.92
CA VAL A 233 12.34 -4.52 17.67
C VAL A 233 13.29 -4.86 16.53
N ILE A 234 14.58 -4.61 16.73
CA ILE A 234 15.61 -4.81 15.71
C ILE A 234 15.64 -6.27 15.25
N ASP A 235 15.65 -7.21 16.19
CA ASP A 235 15.73 -8.64 15.90
C ASP A 235 14.51 -9.18 15.14
N ASN A 236 13.31 -8.68 15.44
CA ASN A 236 12.10 -9.15 14.77
C ASN A 236 11.92 -8.50 13.39
N LEU A 237 12.22 -7.21 13.26
CA LEU A 237 12.03 -6.49 12.01
C LEU A 237 13.15 -6.78 10.99
N SER A 238 14.38 -7.04 11.44
CA SER A 238 15.50 -7.43 10.56
C SER A 238 15.35 -8.83 9.93
N LYS A 239 14.56 -9.70 10.55
CA LYS A 239 14.28 -11.05 10.04
C LYS A 239 13.15 -11.10 9.01
N LEU A 240 12.52 -9.97 8.71
CA LEU A 240 11.50 -9.89 7.69
C LEU A 240 12.11 -10.15 6.32
N LYS A 241 11.61 -11.20 5.65
CA LYS A 241 12.11 -11.63 4.34
C LYS A 241 11.90 -10.54 3.29
N GLY A 242 12.90 -10.35 2.43
CA GLY A 242 12.86 -9.35 1.36
C GLY A 242 12.96 -7.91 1.85
N THR A 243 13.32 -7.66 3.12
CA THR A 243 13.47 -6.29 3.67
C THR A 243 14.71 -6.14 4.55
N SER A 244 15.68 -7.05 4.46
CA SER A 244 16.82 -7.14 5.38
C SER A 244 17.78 -5.96 5.27
N GLU A 245 18.01 -5.44 4.06
CA GLU A 245 18.89 -4.29 3.83
C GLU A 245 18.31 -3.02 4.47
N GLN A 246 17.01 -2.79 4.29
CA GLN A 246 16.31 -1.63 4.84
C GLN A 246 16.30 -1.68 6.38
N ALA A 247 16.25 -2.88 6.95
CA ALA A 247 16.24 -3.07 8.40
C ALA A 247 17.56 -2.65 9.08
N ALA A 248 18.65 -2.50 8.33
CA ALA A 248 19.91 -1.95 8.86
C ALA A 248 19.69 -0.54 9.45
N SER A 249 18.74 0.24 8.90
CA SER A 249 18.39 1.56 9.41
C SER A 249 17.88 1.55 10.85
N LEU A 250 17.36 0.42 11.36
CA LEU A 250 16.84 0.30 12.73
C LEU A 250 17.94 0.35 13.79
N SER A 251 19.22 0.28 13.40
CA SER A 251 20.34 0.40 14.33
C SER A 251 20.37 1.74 15.06
N VAL A 252 19.73 2.78 14.52
CA VAL A 252 19.57 4.11 15.14
C VAL A 252 18.83 4.04 16.47
N LEU A 253 18.04 2.99 16.72
CA LEU A 253 17.34 2.80 17.99
C LEU A 253 18.27 2.42 19.15
N LYS A 254 19.48 1.91 18.89
CA LYS A 254 20.45 1.51 19.93
C LYS A 254 21.15 2.71 20.54
#